data_AF-A0A2N1M1U0-F1
#
_entry.id   AF-A0A2N1M1U0-F1
#
_cell.length_a   1.000
_cell.length_b   1.000
_cell.length_c   1.000
_cell.angle_alpha   90.00
_cell.angle_beta   90.00
_cell.angle_gamma   90.00
#
_symmetry.space_group_name_H-M   'P 1'
#
loop_
_entity.id
_entity.type
_entity.pdbx_description
1 polymer ?
#
loop_
_entity_poly.entity_id
_entity_poly.type
_entity_poly.pdbx_seq_one_letter_code
_entity_poly.pdbx_strand_id
1 'polypeptide(L)'
;MRLPPTERCRAWVKNLPIFLAELDNSVTRLLGISPAEARKKEHVFAKASKPRKGPIGFDEPRLSHDILVRYLLNPGELEGGRRRATDCNWSPQIYHIRESLVQKNQPVLYWLIDDEGNSPKRSFVREKLQIIPPDTELPPRWVLAN
;
A
#
# COMPACT_ATOMS: atom_id res chain seq x y z
N MET A 1 -1.15 -37.32 -19.98
CA MET A 1 -2.46 -38.03 -19.97
C MET A 1 -3.39 -37.28 -19.01
N ARG A 2 -4.45 -36.63 -19.49
CA ARG A 2 -5.46 -35.96 -18.63
C ARG A 2 -6.55 -36.99 -18.34
N LEU A 3 -6.83 -37.27 -17.06
CA LEU A 3 -7.90 -38.20 -16.68
C LEU A 3 -9.27 -37.68 -17.15
N PRO A 4 -10.20 -38.57 -17.55
CA PRO A 4 -11.56 -38.22 -17.95
C PRO A 4 -12.29 -37.44 -16.84
N PRO A 5 -13.27 -36.56 -17.18
CA PRO A 5 -13.93 -35.67 -16.23
C PRO A 5 -14.59 -36.37 -15.03
N THR A 6 -15.01 -37.62 -15.22
CA THR A 6 -15.60 -38.49 -14.20
C THR A 6 -14.62 -38.98 -13.14
N GLU A 7 -13.32 -38.98 -13.44
CA GLU A 7 -12.22 -39.39 -12.54
C GLU A 7 -11.52 -38.22 -11.86
N ARG A 8 -11.90 -36.96 -12.17
CA ARG A 8 -11.38 -35.80 -11.45
C ARG A 8 -11.94 -35.78 -10.04
N CYS A 9 -11.06 -35.63 -9.05
CA CYS A 9 -11.44 -35.64 -7.65
C CYS A 9 -12.48 -34.54 -7.35
N ARG A 10 -13.77 -34.92 -7.18
CA ARG A 10 -14.88 -34.01 -6.80
C ARG A 10 -15.00 -33.83 -5.29
N ALA A 11 -14.02 -34.31 -4.53
CA ALA A 11 -13.98 -34.19 -3.07
C ALA A 11 -14.04 -32.72 -2.63
N TRP A 12 -13.38 -31.81 -3.36
CA TRP A 12 -13.43 -30.38 -3.05
C TRP A 12 -14.84 -29.80 -3.17
N VAL A 13 -15.66 -30.25 -4.14
CA VAL A 13 -17.05 -29.78 -4.29
C VAL A 13 -17.91 -30.20 -3.10
N LYS A 14 -17.74 -31.45 -2.64
CA LYS A 14 -18.45 -31.98 -1.46
C LYS A 14 -18.01 -31.29 -0.16
N ASN A 15 -16.72 -30.95 -0.05
CA ASN A 15 -16.16 -30.34 1.15
C ASN A 15 -16.28 -28.80 1.14
N LEU A 16 -16.59 -28.18 0.00
CA LEU A 16 -16.65 -26.72 -0.14
C LEU A 16 -17.59 -26.06 0.87
N PRO A 17 -18.83 -26.54 1.11
CA PRO A 17 -19.72 -25.91 2.09
C PRO A 17 -19.15 -25.94 3.51
N ILE A 18 -18.46 -27.03 3.86
CA ILE A 18 -17.81 -27.19 5.17
C ILE A 18 -16.66 -26.18 5.30
N PHE A 19 -15.79 -26.10 4.29
CA PHE A 19 -14.68 -25.14 4.29
C PHE A 19 -15.17 -23.69 4.33
N LEU A 20 -16.22 -23.34 3.60
CA LEU A 20 -16.79 -21.99 3.62
C LEU A 20 -17.39 -21.66 5.00
N ALA A 21 -18.11 -22.60 5.61
CA ALA A 21 -18.66 -22.41 6.95
C ALA A 21 -17.55 -22.23 8.00
N GLU A 22 -16.46 -23.00 7.90
CA GLU A 22 -15.29 -22.85 8.77
C GLU A 22 -14.56 -21.51 8.54
N LEU A 23 -14.40 -21.10 7.29
CA LEU A 23 -13.75 -19.83 6.94
C LEU A 23 -14.51 -18.62 7.48
N ASP A 24 -15.85 -18.60 7.34
CA ASP A 24 -16.67 -17.45 7.76
C ASP A 24 -16.85 -17.37 9.29
N ASN A 25 -16.73 -18.48 10.01
CA ASN A 25 -16.95 -18.55 11.46
C ASN A 25 -15.66 -18.67 12.28
N SER A 26 -14.52 -18.99 11.67
CA SER A 26 -13.23 -19.05 12.38
C SER A 26 -12.68 -17.65 12.69
N VAL A 27 -12.12 -17.50 13.88
CA VAL A 27 -11.51 -16.24 14.31
C VAL A 27 -10.21 -16.01 13.55
N THR A 28 -10.13 -14.88 12.85
CA THR A 28 -8.93 -14.54 12.07
C THR A 28 -7.86 -13.92 12.96
N ARG A 29 -6.60 -14.31 12.77
CA ARG A 29 -5.45 -13.77 13.52
C ARG A 29 -5.32 -12.24 13.43
N LEU A 30 -5.69 -11.66 12.28
CA LEU A 30 -5.53 -10.24 12.01
C LEU A 30 -6.65 -9.40 12.63
N LEU A 31 -7.90 -9.86 12.58
CA LEU A 31 -9.05 -9.11 13.11
C LEU A 31 -9.34 -9.45 14.57
N GLY A 32 -8.92 -10.63 15.03
CA GLY A 32 -9.30 -11.16 16.34
C GLY A 32 -10.78 -11.56 16.46
N ILE A 33 -11.52 -11.51 15.36
CA ILE A 33 -12.93 -11.90 15.23
C ILE A 33 -13.15 -12.70 13.94
N SER A 34 -14.31 -13.36 13.81
CA SER A 34 -14.68 -14.09 12.61
C SER A 34 -15.16 -13.15 11.49
N PRO A 35 -15.02 -13.54 10.20
CA PRO A 35 -15.53 -12.74 9.09
C PRO A 35 -17.04 -12.49 9.15
N ALA A 36 -17.83 -13.46 9.62
CA ALA A 36 -19.29 -13.32 9.77
C ALA A 36 -19.68 -12.23 10.78
N GLU A 37 -18.92 -12.07 11.86
CA GLU A 37 -19.09 -10.99 12.83
C GLU A 37 -18.55 -9.65 12.31
N ALA A 38 -17.39 -9.68 11.67
CA ALA A 38 -16.74 -8.50 11.10
C ALA A 38 -17.64 -7.81 10.06
N ARG A 39 -18.33 -8.58 9.20
CA ARG A 39 -19.23 -8.08 8.16
C ARG A 39 -20.42 -7.27 8.72
N LYS A 40 -20.80 -7.51 9.97
CA LYS A 40 -21.90 -6.79 10.65
C LYS A 40 -21.47 -5.47 11.25
N LYS A 41 -20.16 -5.19 11.33
CA LYS A 41 -19.61 -3.96 11.90
C LYS A 41 -19.34 -2.95 10.78
N GLU A 42 -19.61 -1.67 11.06
CA GLU A 42 -19.28 -0.57 10.16
C GLU A 42 -17.75 -0.41 10.00
N HIS A 43 -17.02 -0.57 11.10
CA HIS A 43 -15.56 -0.50 11.12
C HIS A 43 -14.95 -1.68 11.85
N VAL A 44 -13.86 -2.22 11.29
CA VAL A 44 -13.11 -3.33 11.86
C VAL A 44 -11.64 -2.95 11.91
N PHE A 45 -11.07 -2.96 13.11
CA PHE A 45 -9.64 -2.71 13.29
C PHE A 45 -8.85 -3.99 13.01
N ALA A 46 -7.97 -3.94 12.02
CA ALA A 46 -7.09 -5.05 11.66
C ALA A 46 -5.69 -4.81 12.20
N LYS A 47 -5.10 -5.85 12.80
CA LYS A 47 -3.66 -5.90 13.05
C LYS A 47 -2.90 -5.93 11.74
N ALA A 48 -1.72 -5.31 11.71
CA ALA A 48 -0.82 -5.41 10.57
C ALA A 48 -0.48 -6.88 10.30
N SER A 49 -0.53 -7.28 9.02
CA SER A 49 -0.23 -8.66 8.60
C SER A 49 1.23 -9.05 8.88
N LYS A 50 2.12 -8.06 8.80
CA LYS A 50 3.55 -8.13 9.10
C LYS A 50 3.90 -7.03 10.12
N PRO A 51 4.71 -7.33 11.15
CA PRO A 51 5.26 -6.28 11.99
C PRO A 51 6.19 -5.39 11.18
N ARG A 52 6.17 -4.07 11.45
CA ARG A 52 7.16 -3.14 10.90
C ARG A 52 8.52 -3.50 11.48
N LYS A 53 9.55 -3.52 10.63
CA LYS A 53 10.93 -3.70 11.06
C LYS A 53 11.60 -2.33 11.17
N GLY A 54 12.40 -2.14 12.20
CA GLY A 54 13.18 -0.93 12.41
C GLY A 54 12.56 0.05 13.41
N PRO A 55 13.23 1.20 13.63
CA PRO A 55 12.77 2.22 14.56
C PRO A 55 11.46 2.88 14.08
N ILE A 56 10.71 3.42 15.02
CA ILE A 56 9.43 4.10 14.78
C ILE A 56 9.34 5.35 15.65
N GLY A 57 8.73 6.41 15.15
CA GLY A 57 8.58 7.66 15.89
C GLY A 57 9.89 8.43 15.98
N PHE A 58 10.30 8.79 17.19
CA PHE A 58 11.47 9.66 17.41
C PHE A 58 12.80 9.01 16.99
N ASP A 59 12.88 7.69 17.03
CA ASP A 59 14.08 6.95 16.65
C ASP A 59 14.17 6.73 15.13
N GLU A 60 13.11 7.05 14.38
CA GLU A 60 13.07 6.84 12.93
C GLU A 60 13.94 7.89 12.20
N PRO A 61 14.87 7.47 11.30
CA PRO A 61 15.70 8.41 10.57
C PRO A 61 14.83 9.28 9.65
N ARG A 62 14.95 10.60 9.84
CA ARG A 62 14.18 11.59 9.09
C ARG A 62 14.83 11.89 7.75
N LEU A 63 14.00 12.08 6.74
CA LEU A 63 14.44 12.62 5.46
C LEU A 63 14.66 14.13 5.59
N SER A 64 15.74 14.64 4.98
CA SER A 64 15.99 16.08 4.87
C SER A 64 15.05 16.73 3.85
N HIS A 65 14.82 18.03 3.99
CA HIS A 65 14.00 18.82 3.07
C HIS A 65 14.65 18.95 1.68
N ASP A 66 15.98 18.83 1.60
CA ASP A 66 16.74 18.90 0.35
C ASP A 66 16.65 17.63 -0.50
N ILE A 67 16.03 16.56 0.03
CA ILE A 67 15.92 15.28 -0.68
C ILE A 67 14.73 15.33 -1.63
N LEU A 68 14.99 14.93 -2.88
CA LEU A 68 13.97 14.71 -3.89
C LEU A 68 13.31 13.34 -3.71
N VAL A 69 11.99 13.30 -3.77
CA VAL A 69 11.21 12.07 -3.61
C VAL A 69 10.12 11.92 -4.65
N ARG A 70 9.75 10.66 -4.94
CA ARG A 70 8.49 10.27 -5.57
C ARG A 70 7.62 9.56 -4.56
N TYR A 71 6.32 9.78 -4.62
CA TYR A 71 5.37 9.07 -3.76
C TYR A 71 4.70 7.91 -4.47
N LEU A 72 4.28 6.90 -3.70
CA LEU A 72 3.52 5.77 -4.20
C LEU A 72 2.06 6.16 -4.44
N LEU A 73 1.58 5.98 -5.67
CA LEU A 73 0.21 6.31 -6.06
C LEU A 73 -0.79 5.35 -5.38
N ASN A 74 -1.92 5.90 -4.95
CA ASN A 74 -3.06 5.08 -4.55
C ASN A 74 -3.76 4.47 -5.78
N PRO A 75 -4.48 3.34 -5.59
CA PRO A 75 -5.43 2.88 -6.59
C PRO A 75 -6.40 4.01 -6.98
N GLY A 76 -6.52 4.29 -8.28
CA GLY A 76 -7.40 5.34 -8.81
C GLY A 76 -6.78 6.74 -8.92
N GLU A 77 -5.57 7.00 -8.39
CA GLU A 77 -4.87 8.28 -8.64
C GLU A 77 -4.27 8.37 -10.04
N LEU A 78 -4.07 7.24 -10.70
CA LEU A 78 -3.61 7.18 -12.08
C LEU A 78 -4.75 6.70 -12.97
N GLU A 79 -5.31 7.60 -13.76
CA GLU A 79 -6.30 7.25 -14.78
C GLU A 79 -5.59 6.67 -16.01
N GLY A 80 -6.06 5.52 -16.49
CA GLY A 80 -5.65 4.95 -17.78
C GLY A 80 -4.23 4.37 -17.82
N GLY A 81 -4.10 3.06 -17.73
CA GLY A 81 -2.83 2.39 -17.99
C GLY A 81 -2.90 0.87 -17.93
N ARG A 82 -2.09 0.21 -18.77
CA ARG A 82 -1.93 -1.25 -18.77
C ARG A 82 -0.88 -1.71 -17.73
N ARG A 83 -0.90 -1.11 -16.54
CA ARG A 83 0.06 -1.42 -15.46
C ARG A 83 -0.49 -2.54 -14.58
N ARG A 84 0.39 -3.42 -14.11
CA ARG A 84 -0.05 -4.50 -13.22
C ARG A 84 -0.33 -3.92 -11.84
N ALA A 85 -1.38 -4.40 -11.19
CA ALA A 85 -1.73 -4.00 -9.83
C ALA A 85 -0.63 -4.30 -8.80
N THR A 86 0.31 -5.21 -9.14
CA THR A 86 1.43 -5.62 -8.29
C THR A 86 2.64 -4.69 -8.36
N ASP A 87 2.73 -3.85 -9.39
CA ASP A 87 3.92 -3.03 -9.59
C ASP A 87 3.83 -1.77 -8.71
N CYS A 88 4.98 -1.32 -8.18
CA CYS A 88 5.04 -0.06 -7.42
C CYS A 88 4.85 1.11 -8.40
N ASN A 89 3.62 1.58 -8.52
CA ASN A 89 3.27 2.73 -9.35
C ASN A 89 3.65 4.02 -8.64
N TRP A 90 4.87 4.50 -8.88
CA TRP A 90 5.37 5.77 -8.37
C TRP A 90 4.81 6.95 -9.17
N SER A 91 4.64 8.11 -8.50
CA SER A 91 4.29 9.36 -9.15
C SER A 91 5.30 9.71 -10.23
N PRO A 92 4.87 10.19 -11.41
CA PRO A 92 5.78 10.62 -12.46
C PRO A 92 6.58 11.88 -12.05
N GLN A 93 5.97 12.72 -11.22
CA GLN A 93 6.54 13.98 -10.72
C GLN A 93 7.42 13.76 -9.50
N ILE A 94 8.33 14.70 -9.27
CA ILE A 94 9.26 14.70 -8.15
C ILE A 94 8.92 15.86 -7.24
N TYR A 95 9.06 15.63 -5.94
CA TYR A 95 8.67 16.57 -4.90
C TYR A 95 9.81 16.77 -3.91
N HIS A 96 9.80 17.94 -3.29
CA HIS A 96 10.53 18.20 -2.06
C HIS A 96 9.68 17.82 -0.84
N ILE A 97 10.35 17.57 0.28
CA ILE A 97 9.67 17.43 1.56
C ILE A 97 9.37 18.83 2.09
N ARG A 98 8.10 19.10 2.34
CA ARG A 98 7.62 20.36 2.90
C ARG A 98 7.76 20.39 4.41
N GLU A 99 7.23 19.35 5.05
CA GLU A 99 7.17 19.23 6.50
C GLU A 99 7.11 17.75 6.90
N SER A 100 7.53 17.47 8.13
CA SER A 100 7.45 16.15 8.74
C SER A 100 6.84 16.21 10.13
N LEU A 101 5.90 15.31 10.43
CA LEU A 101 5.31 15.15 11.76
C LEU A 101 5.82 13.86 12.39
N VAL A 102 6.35 13.99 13.60
CA VAL A 102 6.88 12.88 14.38
C VAL A 102 6.04 12.73 15.64
N GLN A 103 5.60 11.50 15.93
CA GLN A 103 4.90 11.16 17.15
C GLN A 103 5.48 9.87 17.75
N LYS A 104 5.39 9.74 19.07
CA LYS A 104 5.86 8.53 19.77
C LYS A 104 5.09 7.30 19.26
N ASN A 105 5.81 6.23 18.95
CA ASN A 105 5.24 4.95 18.48
C ASN A 105 4.40 5.03 17.20
N GLN A 106 4.55 6.09 16.40
CA GLN A 106 3.90 6.22 15.09
C GLN A 106 4.94 6.47 14.00
N PRO A 107 4.70 6.02 12.76
CA PRO A 107 5.61 6.32 11.66
C PRO A 107 5.66 7.82 11.39
N VAL A 108 6.82 8.31 10.96
CA VAL A 108 6.96 9.71 10.56
C VAL A 108 6.08 9.98 9.34
N LEU A 109 5.30 11.05 9.40
CA LEU A 109 4.45 11.52 8.30
C LEU A 109 5.14 12.67 7.59
N TYR A 110 5.13 12.63 6.27
CA TYR A 110 5.73 13.64 5.40
C TYR A 110 4.68 14.26 4.51
N TRP A 111 4.69 15.59 4.38
CA TRP A 111 3.94 16.31 3.37
C TRP A 111 4.91 16.78 2.30
N LEU A 112 4.44 16.71 1.05
CA LEU A 112 5.25 16.99 -0.12
C LEU A 112 4.88 18.36 -0.69
N ILE A 113 5.84 18.98 -1.36
CA ILE A 113 5.65 20.19 -2.13
C ILE A 113 6.32 20.07 -3.49
N ASP A 114 5.65 20.57 -4.53
CA ASP A 114 6.18 20.80 -5.86
C ASP A 114 6.27 22.30 -6.14
N ASP A 115 7.06 22.65 -7.16
CA ASP A 115 7.25 24.05 -7.56
C ASP A 115 5.96 24.67 -8.14
N GLU A 116 5.03 23.84 -8.61
CA GLU A 116 3.80 24.26 -9.29
C GLU A 116 2.57 24.33 -8.37
N GLY A 117 2.70 23.93 -7.10
CA GLY A 117 1.61 23.93 -6.14
C GLY A 117 0.56 22.82 -6.35
N ASN A 118 0.81 21.85 -7.23
CA ASN A 118 0.00 20.65 -7.44
C ASN A 118 0.36 19.53 -6.43
N SER A 119 0.68 19.94 -5.21
CA SER A 119 1.13 19.04 -4.16
C SER A 119 -0.02 18.13 -3.69
N PRO A 120 0.26 16.85 -3.38
CA PRO A 120 -0.75 15.96 -2.83
C PRO A 120 -1.34 16.51 -1.53
N LYS A 121 -2.67 16.51 -1.41
CA LYS A 121 -3.39 16.98 -0.20
C LYS A 121 -3.35 15.97 0.96
N ARG A 122 -2.33 15.11 1.03
CA ARG A 122 -2.21 14.03 2.02
C ARG A 122 -0.76 13.81 2.43
N SER A 123 -0.58 13.17 3.58
CA SER A 123 0.74 12.79 4.09
C SER A 123 1.15 11.37 3.70
N PHE A 124 2.45 11.13 3.77
CA PHE A 124 3.08 9.86 3.39
C PHE A 124 3.98 9.34 4.49
N VAL A 125 4.05 8.02 4.63
CA VAL A 125 5.06 7.35 5.46
C VAL A 125 6.32 7.08 4.63
N ARG A 126 7.45 6.82 5.30
CA ARG A 126 8.75 6.57 4.65
C ARG A 126 8.69 5.51 3.54
N GLU A 127 7.94 4.42 3.72
CA GLU A 127 7.79 3.33 2.75
C GLU A 127 7.04 3.73 1.48
N LYS A 128 6.22 4.78 1.55
CA LYS A 128 5.50 5.32 0.40
C LYS A 128 6.30 6.38 -0.33
N LEU A 129 7.57 6.58 0.04
CA LEU A 129 8.47 7.55 -0.59
C LEU A 129 9.70 6.86 -1.16
N GLN A 130 9.91 7.04 -2.46
CA GLN A 130 11.13 6.66 -3.14
C GLN A 130 12.06 7.88 -3.18
N ILE A 131 13.28 7.74 -2.64
CA ILE A 131 14.32 8.77 -2.78
C ILE A 131 14.83 8.76 -4.22
N ILE A 132 14.95 9.94 -4.81
CA ILE A 132 15.56 10.15 -6.11
C ILE A 132 17.01 10.61 -5.90
N PRO A 133 18.00 9.86 -6.40
CA PRO A 133 19.38 10.28 -6.38
C PRO A 133 19.57 11.62 -7.10
N PRO A 134 20.44 12.52 -6.61
CA PRO A 134 20.64 13.85 -7.20
C PRO A 134 21.20 13.82 -8.63
N ASP A 135 21.84 12.73 -9.03
CA ASP A 135 22.38 12.44 -10.36
C ASP A 135 21.34 11.86 -11.33
N THR A 136 20.08 11.74 -10.92
CA THR A 136 19.02 11.21 -11.79
C THR A 136 18.64 12.22 -12.86
N GLU A 137 18.95 11.91 -14.12
CA GLU A 137 18.41 12.67 -15.25
C GLU A 137 16.89 12.51 -15.34
N LEU A 138 16.18 13.63 -15.34
CA LEU A 138 14.73 13.63 -15.44
C LEU A 138 14.30 13.57 -16.90
N PRO A 139 13.24 12.80 -17.22
CA PRO A 139 12.68 12.84 -18.55
C PRO A 139 12.17 14.25 -18.85
N PRO A 140 12.19 14.67 -20.14
CA PRO A 140 11.68 15.97 -20.53
C PRO A 140 10.26 16.24 -20.02
N ARG A 141 9.95 17.49 -19.64
CA ARG A 141 8.64 17.85 -19.06
C ARG A 141 7.44 17.41 -19.89
N TRP A 142 7.56 17.35 -21.23
CA TRP A 142 6.50 16.88 -22.12
C TRP A 142 6.15 15.40 -21.96
N VAL A 143 7.04 14.58 -21.39
CA VAL A 143 6.77 13.17 -21.03
C VAL A 143 5.94 13.08 -19.74
N LEU A 144 6.03 14.11 -18.89
CA LEU A 144 5.37 14.17 -17.58
C LEU A 144 4.03 14.90 -17.62
N ALA A 145 3.78 15.68 -18.67
CA ALA A 145 2.50 16.33 -18.94
C ALA A 145 1.59 15.37 -19.73
N ASN A 146 0.62 14.77 -19.04
CA ASN A 146 -0.52 14.09 -19.64
C ASN A 146 -1.79 14.91 -19.39
#